data_AF-A0A7W9XFQ3-F1
#
_entry.id   AF-A0A7W9XFQ3-F1
#
_cell.length_a   1.000
_cell.length_b   1.000
_cell.length_c   1.000
_cell.angle_alpha   90.00
_cell.angle_beta   90.00
_cell.angle_gamma   90.00
#
_symmetry.space_group_name_H-M   'P 1'
#
loop_
_entity.id
_entity.type
_entity.pdbx_description
1 polymer ?
#
loop_
_entity_poly.entity_id
_entity_poly.type
_entity_poly.pdbx_seq_one_letter_code
_entity_poly.pdbx_strand_id
1 'polypeptide(L)'
;MRSLLIFIILYLLMGCRSPYHFTSAQKTLFECKKDWQYYTLKDTLYGELIEQQDNGKYCGYVAFASNTIVKTVAGDTIRIIELCNLNKFGRGINVKIIPQEKPPFDIAVGYTQFDCEVKKTYYGKVIKL
;
A
#
# COMPACT_ATOMS: atom_id res chain seq x y z
N MET A 1 10.32 -14.38 51.59
CA MET A 1 11.12 -14.84 50.42
C MET A 1 10.40 -15.80 49.48
N ARG A 2 9.47 -16.66 49.92
CA ARG A 2 8.70 -17.56 49.02
C ARG A 2 7.76 -16.85 48.02
N SER A 3 7.27 -15.66 48.37
CA SER A 3 6.30 -14.90 47.56
C SER A 3 6.93 -14.22 46.33
N LEU A 4 8.24 -13.90 46.36
CA LEU A 4 8.96 -13.26 45.24
C LEU A 4 9.23 -14.21 44.07
N LEU A 5 9.37 -15.51 44.33
CA LEU A 5 9.59 -16.54 43.30
C LEU A 5 8.35 -16.73 42.40
N ILE A 6 7.15 -16.50 42.93
CA ILE A 6 5.89 -16.68 42.19
C ILE A 6 5.74 -15.60 41.11
N PHE A 7 6.13 -14.36 41.38
CA PHE A 7 6.06 -13.26 40.42
C PHE A 7 7.05 -13.42 39.26
N ILE A 8 8.23 -14.00 39.50
CA ILE A 8 9.23 -14.26 38.45
C ILE A 8 8.75 -15.34 37.48
N ILE A 9 8.09 -16.39 38.00
CA ILE A 9 7.53 -17.47 37.17
C ILE A 9 6.36 -16.95 36.31
N LEU A 10 5.52 -16.07 36.85
CA LEU A 10 4.44 -15.41 36.11
C LEU A 10 4.95 -14.49 34.98
N TYR A 11 6.07 -13.79 35.20
CA TYR A 11 6.70 -12.95 34.17
C TYR A 11 7.32 -13.76 33.02
N LEU A 12 7.86 -14.95 33.31
CA LEU A 12 8.45 -15.84 32.31
C LEU A 12 7.38 -16.52 31.42
N LEU A 13 6.17 -16.75 31.94
CA LEU A 13 5.08 -17.36 31.18
C LEU A 13 4.36 -16.38 30.24
N MET A 14 4.51 -15.06 30.40
CA MET A 14 3.98 -14.04 29.48
C MET A 14 4.89 -13.80 28.26
N GLY A 15 6.00 -14.53 28.15
CA GLY A 15 7.06 -14.32 27.15
C GLY A 15 6.95 -15.13 25.87
N CYS A 16 5.79 -15.63 25.44
CA CYS A 16 5.62 -16.19 24.10
C CYS A 16 4.83 -15.21 23.22
N ARG A 17 5.53 -14.21 22.66
CA ARG A 17 5.00 -13.45 21.54
C ARG A 17 4.90 -14.40 20.34
N SER A 18 3.67 -14.68 19.91
CA SER A 18 3.38 -15.46 18.72
C SER A 18 4.20 -14.93 17.53
N PRO A 19 4.80 -15.80 16.70
CA PRO A 19 5.46 -15.36 15.48
C PRO A 19 4.44 -14.60 14.62
N TYR A 20 4.79 -13.39 14.20
CA TYR A 20 3.97 -12.53 13.36
C TYR A 20 3.47 -13.35 12.15
N HIS A 21 2.16 -13.65 12.10
CA HIS A 21 1.58 -14.38 10.97
C HIS A 21 1.63 -13.47 9.73
N PHE A 22 2.64 -13.69 8.89
CA PHE A 22 2.69 -13.11 7.55
C PHE A 22 1.51 -13.68 6.76
N THR A 23 0.54 -12.84 6.42
CA THR A 23 -0.67 -13.28 5.74
C THR A 23 -0.36 -13.67 4.29
N SER A 24 -1.14 -14.59 3.72
CA SER A 24 -0.99 -15.00 2.31
C SER A 24 -0.99 -13.82 1.35
N ALA A 25 -1.83 -12.80 1.60
CA ALA A 25 -1.91 -11.58 0.82
C ALA A 25 -0.59 -10.77 0.81
N GLN A 26 0.11 -10.66 1.95
CA GLN A 26 1.40 -9.97 2.00
C GLN A 26 2.48 -10.73 1.23
N LYS A 27 2.43 -12.06 1.23
CA LYS A 27 3.32 -12.90 0.43
C LYS A 27 3.11 -12.68 -1.06
N THR A 28 1.86 -12.71 -1.50
CA THR A 28 1.49 -12.47 -2.89
C THR A 28 1.92 -11.08 -3.36
N LEU A 29 1.70 -10.03 -2.55
CA LEU A 29 2.19 -8.68 -2.87
C LEU A 29 3.71 -8.68 -3.06
N PHE A 30 4.47 -9.27 -2.15
CA PHE A 30 5.93 -9.25 -2.21
C PHE A 30 6.48 -9.99 -3.45
N GLU A 31 5.86 -11.11 -3.81
CA GLU A 31 6.22 -11.86 -5.01
C GLU A 31 5.88 -11.08 -6.28
N CYS A 32 4.67 -10.54 -6.37
CA CYS A 32 4.19 -9.85 -7.57
C CYS A 32 4.78 -8.45 -7.76
N LYS A 33 5.15 -7.74 -6.68
CA LYS A 33 5.79 -6.42 -6.74
C LYS A 33 7.12 -6.43 -7.51
N LYS A 34 7.81 -7.57 -7.58
CA LYS A 34 9.06 -7.73 -8.33
C LYS A 34 8.88 -7.53 -9.83
N ASP A 35 7.68 -7.79 -10.35
CA ASP A 35 7.35 -7.67 -11.76
C ASP A 35 6.73 -6.31 -12.13
N TRP A 36 6.58 -5.40 -11.15
CA TRP A 36 6.04 -4.07 -11.40
C TRP A 36 7.05 -3.22 -12.17
N GLN A 37 6.55 -2.51 -13.17
CA GLN A 37 7.33 -1.65 -14.04
C GLN A 37 7.00 -0.20 -13.73
N TYR A 38 7.99 0.54 -13.23
CA TYR A 38 7.83 1.92 -12.80
C TYR A 38 8.18 2.88 -13.93
N TYR A 39 7.23 3.76 -14.24
CA TYR A 39 7.37 4.78 -15.28
C TYR A 39 7.23 6.17 -14.65
N THR A 40 7.85 7.15 -15.29
CA THR A 40 7.63 8.57 -14.94
C THR A 40 6.40 9.07 -15.67
N LEU A 41 5.47 9.64 -14.91
CA LEU A 41 4.31 10.29 -15.49
C LEU A 41 4.68 11.71 -15.92
N LYS A 42 4.43 12.08 -17.18
CA LYS A 42 4.75 13.42 -17.71
C LYS A 42 3.58 14.38 -17.60
N ASP A 43 2.39 13.89 -17.92
CA ASP A 43 1.16 14.67 -18.00
C ASP A 43 0.08 14.12 -17.05
N THR A 44 -0.94 14.93 -16.76
CA THR A 44 -2.09 14.49 -15.96
C THR A 44 -2.85 13.40 -16.70
N LEU A 45 -3.16 12.30 -16.01
CA LEU A 45 -4.05 11.26 -16.52
C LEU A 45 -5.44 11.36 -15.91
N TYR A 46 -6.41 10.83 -16.63
CA TYR A 46 -7.81 10.74 -16.21
C TYR A 46 -8.25 9.28 -16.28
N GLY A 47 -9.11 8.87 -15.36
CA GLY A 47 -9.64 7.52 -15.36
C GLY A 47 -10.66 7.27 -14.25
N GLU A 48 -11.13 6.03 -14.24
CA GLU A 48 -12.04 5.50 -13.23
C GLU A 48 -11.27 4.65 -12.21
N LEU A 49 -11.53 4.89 -10.93
CA LEU A 49 -10.91 4.13 -9.84
C LEU A 49 -11.54 2.74 -9.72
N ILE A 50 -10.71 1.70 -9.84
CA ILE A 50 -11.13 0.30 -9.73
C ILE A 50 -10.99 -0.21 -8.30
N GLU A 51 -9.86 0.11 -7.66
CA GLU A 51 -9.57 -0.26 -6.28
C GLU A 51 -8.57 0.71 -5.67
N GLN A 52 -8.70 0.98 -4.38
CA GLN A 52 -7.70 1.68 -3.60
C GLN A 52 -7.48 0.96 -2.29
N GLN A 53 -6.25 0.53 -2.06
CA GLN A 53 -5.82 0.15 -0.72
C GLN A 53 -5.33 1.42 0.00
N ASP A 54 -6.21 1.99 0.82
CA ASP A 54 -5.91 3.12 1.69
C ASP A 54 -5.00 2.66 2.85
N ASN A 55 -3.86 3.34 2.98
CA ASN A 55 -2.91 3.13 4.05
C ASN A 55 -2.49 4.45 4.72
N GLY A 56 -3.24 5.53 4.53
CA GLY A 56 -2.94 6.85 5.08
C GLY A 56 -2.81 6.85 6.61
N LYS A 57 -3.49 5.92 7.29
CA LYS A 57 -3.36 5.73 8.75
C LYS A 57 -1.95 5.38 9.24
N TYR A 58 -1.07 4.90 8.37
CA TYR A 58 0.32 4.57 8.72
C TYR A 58 1.31 5.70 8.41
N CYS A 59 0.83 6.80 7.83
CA CYS A 59 1.68 7.94 7.52
C CYS A 59 2.16 8.67 8.76
N GLY A 60 3.44 9.08 8.73
CA GLY A 60 4.15 9.62 9.87
C GLY A 60 4.85 8.59 10.74
N TYR A 61 4.43 7.32 10.71
CA TYR A 61 5.13 6.22 11.38
C TYR A 61 6.15 5.54 10.47
N VAL A 62 5.74 5.33 9.22
CA VAL A 62 6.57 4.72 8.17
C VAL A 62 6.25 5.38 6.82
N ALA A 63 7.18 5.29 5.87
CA ALA A 63 6.97 5.76 4.51
C ALA A 63 5.99 4.79 3.79
N PHE A 64 4.70 4.98 4.00
CA PHE A 64 3.64 4.15 3.44
C PHE A 64 2.91 4.87 2.31
N ALA A 65 2.67 4.16 1.21
CA ALA A 65 1.91 4.66 0.09
C ALA A 65 0.57 3.92 -0.08
N SER A 66 -0.42 4.65 -0.56
CA SER A 66 -1.64 4.06 -1.08
C SER A 66 -1.34 3.37 -2.42
N ASN A 67 -2.04 2.27 -2.67
CA ASN A 67 -1.93 1.49 -3.90
C ASN A 67 -3.28 1.56 -4.61
N THR A 68 -3.34 2.31 -5.70
CA THR A 68 -4.59 2.61 -6.41
C THR A 68 -4.55 2.03 -7.82
N ILE A 69 -5.59 1.29 -8.19
CA ILE A 69 -5.77 0.75 -9.54
C ILE A 69 -6.77 1.63 -10.28
N VAL A 70 -6.36 2.11 -11.44
CA VAL A 70 -7.16 3.03 -12.27
C VAL A 70 -7.27 2.47 -13.68
N LYS A 71 -8.48 2.50 -14.23
CA LYS A 71 -8.71 2.31 -15.66
C LYS A 71 -8.73 3.69 -16.32
N THR A 72 -7.72 3.98 -17.12
CA THR A 72 -7.59 5.27 -17.82
C THR A 72 -8.67 5.43 -18.89
N VAL A 73 -8.93 6.67 -19.30
CA VAL A 73 -9.84 6.97 -20.43
C VAL A 73 -9.38 6.31 -21.73
N ALA A 74 -8.07 6.11 -21.91
CA ALA A 74 -7.51 5.38 -23.05
C ALA A 74 -7.74 3.86 -23.01
N GLY A 75 -8.29 3.34 -21.91
CA GLY A 75 -8.59 1.92 -21.73
C GLY A 75 -7.51 1.12 -20.99
N ASP A 76 -6.31 1.69 -20.78
CA ASP A 76 -5.25 1.05 -20.00
C ASP A 76 -5.65 0.91 -18.52
N THR A 77 -5.35 -0.23 -17.91
CA THR A 77 -5.36 -0.39 -16.45
C THR A 77 -3.96 -0.17 -15.89
N ILE A 78 -3.83 0.77 -14.97
CA ILE A 78 -2.55 1.20 -14.40
C ILE A 78 -2.59 1.21 -12.87
N ARG A 79 -1.42 1.08 -12.26
CA ARG A 79 -1.20 1.22 -10.82
C ARG A 79 -0.63 2.60 -10.50
N ILE A 80 -1.23 3.27 -9.53
CA ILE A 80 -0.77 4.55 -9.00
C ILE A 80 -0.34 4.35 -7.55
N ILE A 81 0.89 4.75 -7.28
CA ILE A 81 1.49 4.76 -5.94
C ILE A 81 1.55 6.21 -5.48
N GLU A 82 0.80 6.51 -4.42
CA GLU A 82 0.75 7.84 -3.83
C GLU A 82 1.23 7.78 -2.38
N LEU A 83 2.35 8.44 -2.10
CA LEU A 83 2.89 8.53 -0.76
C LEU A 83 1.91 9.31 0.13
N CYS A 84 1.49 8.69 1.22
CA CYS A 84 0.65 9.34 2.22
C CYS A 84 -0.64 9.99 1.74
N ASN A 85 -1.34 9.30 0.84
CA ASN A 85 -2.74 9.63 0.57
C ASN A 85 -3.60 9.33 1.81
N LEU A 86 -4.26 10.36 2.34
CA LEU A 86 -5.21 10.27 3.45
C LEU A 86 -6.67 10.19 2.97
N ASN A 87 -6.90 10.35 1.67
CA ASN A 87 -8.23 10.31 1.09
C ASN A 87 -8.65 8.87 0.84
N LYS A 88 -9.92 8.59 1.15
CA LYS A 88 -10.58 7.34 0.83
C LYS A 88 -11.47 7.52 -0.38
N PHE A 89 -11.25 6.68 -1.37
CA PHE A 89 -12.04 6.67 -2.59
C PHE A 89 -12.83 5.37 -2.73
N GLY A 90 -14.08 5.49 -3.18
CA GLY A 90 -14.90 4.35 -3.56
C GLY A 90 -14.61 3.92 -4.99
N ARG A 91 -14.86 2.64 -5.30
CA ARG A 91 -14.83 2.13 -6.69
C ARG A 91 -15.80 2.91 -7.58
N GLY A 92 -15.43 3.10 -8.84
CA GLY A 92 -16.26 3.71 -9.87
C GLY A 92 -16.22 5.23 -9.91
N ILE A 93 -15.46 5.88 -9.04
CA ILE A 93 -15.32 7.34 -9.08
C ILE A 93 -14.32 7.74 -10.18
N ASN A 94 -14.60 8.87 -10.83
CA ASN A 94 -13.65 9.50 -11.73
C ASN A 94 -12.56 10.22 -10.94
N VAL A 95 -11.32 10.04 -11.37
CA VAL A 95 -10.14 10.65 -10.77
C VAL A 95 -9.27 11.28 -11.84
N LYS A 96 -8.53 12.32 -11.44
CA LYS A 96 -7.34 12.77 -12.15
C LYS A 96 -6.10 12.38 -11.35
N ILE A 97 -5.04 12.03 -12.08
CA ILE A 97 -3.74 11.63 -11.53
C ILE A 97 -2.73 12.66 -11.96
N ILE A 98 -2.23 13.43 -11.01
CA ILE A 98 -1.18 14.43 -11.25
C ILE A 98 0.18 13.75 -11.08
N PRO A 99 1.15 14.00 -11.98
CA PRO A 99 2.51 13.49 -11.83
C PRO A 99 3.12 13.76 -10.46
N GLN A 100 3.81 12.75 -9.90
CA GLN A 100 4.69 12.92 -8.75
C GLN A 100 6.00 12.20 -8.99
N GLU A 101 7.07 12.73 -8.40
CA GLU A 101 8.36 12.08 -8.44
C GLU A 101 8.37 10.83 -7.55
N LYS A 102 9.15 9.83 -7.96
CA LYS A 102 9.47 8.70 -7.12
C LYS A 102 10.26 9.22 -5.90
N PRO A 103 9.87 8.89 -4.66
CA PRO A 103 10.64 9.26 -3.49
C PRO A 103 12.05 8.61 -3.52
N PRO A 104 13.07 9.27 -2.96
CA PRO A 104 14.45 8.77 -2.96
C PRO A 104 14.69 7.63 -1.95
N PHE A 105 13.63 7.11 -1.34
CA PHE A 105 13.66 6.09 -0.30
C PHE A 105 12.61 5.01 -0.58
N ASP A 106 12.81 3.85 0.04
CA ASP A 106 11.87 2.74 -0.09
C ASP A 106 10.55 3.03 0.64
N ILE A 107 9.47 2.56 0.03
CA ILE A 107 8.11 2.73 0.54
C ILE A 107 7.42 1.39 0.72
N ALA A 108 6.67 1.28 1.81
CA ALA A 108 5.70 0.22 2.00
C ALA A 108 4.44 0.53 1.18
N VAL A 109 3.81 -0.51 0.65
CA VAL A 109 2.57 -0.41 -0.13
C VAL A 109 1.60 -1.47 0.36
N GLY A 110 0.31 -1.17 0.26
CA GLY A 110 -0.72 -2.12 0.65
C GLY A 110 -1.02 -3.09 -0.47
N TYR A 111 -1.55 -4.27 -0.10
CA TYR A 111 -1.99 -5.29 -1.04
C TYR A 111 -3.24 -4.84 -1.82
N THR A 112 -3.31 -5.17 -3.09
CA THR A 112 -4.53 -5.12 -3.91
C THR A 112 -4.72 -6.45 -4.62
N GLN A 113 -5.95 -6.81 -4.98
CA GLN A 113 -6.17 -8.06 -5.72
C GLN A 113 -5.52 -8.06 -7.13
N PHE A 114 -5.14 -6.88 -7.63
CA PHE A 114 -4.52 -6.68 -8.94
C PHE A 114 -2.99 -6.70 -8.91
N ASP A 115 -2.37 -7.06 -7.78
CA ASP A 115 -0.92 -7.01 -7.59
C ASP A 115 -0.11 -7.79 -8.63
N CYS A 116 -0.63 -8.90 -9.14
CA CYS A 116 0.06 -9.74 -10.12
C CYS A 116 -0.30 -9.42 -11.58
N GLU A 117 -1.47 -8.81 -11.80
CA GLU A 117 -2.00 -8.53 -13.13
C GLU A 117 -1.54 -7.15 -13.65
N VAL A 118 -1.62 -6.13 -12.80
CA VAL A 118 -1.34 -4.74 -13.18
C VAL A 118 0.11 -4.39 -12.86
N LYS A 119 0.95 -4.43 -13.89
CA LYS A 119 2.40 -4.18 -13.79
C LYS A 119 2.80 -2.74 -14.04
N LYS A 120 2.09 -2.04 -14.95
CA LYS A 120 2.38 -0.65 -15.33
C LYS A 120 2.08 0.29 -14.15
N THR A 121 3.13 0.83 -13.57
CA THR A 121 3.09 1.53 -12.27
C THR A 121 3.65 2.95 -12.39
N TYR A 122 2.97 3.90 -11.76
CA TYR A 122 3.37 5.30 -11.70
C TYR A 122 3.37 5.80 -10.26
N TYR A 123 4.18 6.82 -10.02
CA TYR A 123 4.02 7.69 -8.86
C TYR A 123 3.13 8.87 -9.27
N GLY A 124 2.12 9.16 -8.46
CA GLY A 124 1.17 10.22 -8.78
C GLY A 124 0.20 10.51 -7.66
N LYS A 125 -0.35 11.73 -7.67
CA LYS A 125 -1.37 12.18 -6.74
C LYS A 125 -2.76 11.93 -7.31
N VAL A 126 -3.57 11.12 -6.64
CA VAL A 126 -4.94 10.80 -7.05
C VAL A 126 -5.89 11.83 -6.45
N ILE A 127 -6.64 12.51 -7.33
CA ILE A 127 -7.62 13.53 -6.93
C ILE A 127 -8.97 13.15 -7.51
N LYS A 128 -9.98 13.04 -6.64
CA LYS A 128 -11.37 12.87 -7.05
C LYS A 128 -11.85 14.06 -7.87
N LEU A 129 -12.55 13.78 -8.97
CA LEU A 129 -13.25 14.77 -9.78
C LEU A 129 -14.68 15.01 -9.29
#